data_AF-A0A4V0XKM4-F1
#
_entry.id   AF-A0A4V0XKM4-F1
#
_cell.length_a   1.000
_cell.length_b   1.000
_cell.length_c   1.000
_cell.angle_alpha   90.00
_cell.angle_beta   90.00
_cell.angle_gamma   90.00
#
_symmetry.space_group_name_H-M   'P 1'
#
loop_
_entity.id
_entity.type
_entity.pdbx_description
1 polymer ?
#
loop_
_entity_poly.entity_id
_entity_poly.type
_entity_poly.pdbx_seq_one_letter_code
_entity_poly.pdbx_strand_id
1 'polypeptide(L)'
;MNTNCNRCYRPDFRCARFDIRYALIGLLCILCVAAGVKLARGSGEVGVAATLPFGTPVAQAAGLVSQVGGLTVMTTDATNEDLLLVLDARNEELFVYRTQNNESVQLLQRYPISQLFVDARARSLGGP
;
A
#
# COMPACT_ATOMS: atom_id res chain seq x y z
N MET A 1 25.55 -19.03 -34.46
CA MET A 1 24.30 -18.25 -34.44
C MET A 1 23.45 -18.67 -33.26
N ASN A 2 23.24 -17.81 -32.26
CA ASN A 2 22.06 -17.90 -31.38
C ASN A 2 21.80 -16.53 -30.74
N THR A 3 20.99 -15.72 -31.42
CA THR A 3 20.45 -14.44 -30.94
C THR A 3 19.13 -14.73 -30.23
N ASN A 4 19.13 -14.75 -28.90
CA ASN A 4 17.92 -14.98 -28.12
C ASN A 4 17.20 -13.66 -27.81
N CYS A 5 15.88 -13.72 -27.96
CA CYS A 5 14.92 -12.64 -28.09
C CYS A 5 14.85 -11.77 -26.83
N ASN A 6 15.34 -10.54 -26.91
CA ASN A 6 15.14 -9.49 -25.92
C ASN A 6 14.41 -8.32 -26.61
N ARG A 7 13.07 -8.38 -26.66
CA ARG A 7 12.15 -7.25 -26.95
C ARG A 7 10.72 -7.77 -27.10
N CYS A 8 9.84 -7.37 -26.18
CA CYS A 8 8.49 -6.87 -26.45
C CYS A 8 7.80 -6.51 -25.12
N TYR A 9 8.29 -5.44 -24.46
CA TYR A 9 7.54 -4.69 -23.47
C TYR A 9 7.21 -3.33 -24.10
N ARG A 10 6.13 -3.28 -24.88
CA ARG A 10 5.53 -2.02 -25.35
C ARG A 10 4.24 -1.80 -24.58
N PRO A 11 4.15 -0.79 -23.70
CA PRO A 11 2.86 -0.29 -23.27
C PRO A 11 2.29 0.56 -24.41
N ASP A 12 1.46 -0.06 -25.26
CA ASP A 12 0.58 0.66 -26.19
C ASP A 12 -0.47 1.44 -25.40
N PHE A 13 -0.17 2.70 -25.10
CA PHE A 13 -1.13 3.71 -24.65
C PHE A 13 -2.02 4.16 -25.82
N ARG A 14 -2.85 3.26 -26.35
CA ARG A 14 -3.88 3.61 -27.34
C ARG A 14 -5.15 2.80 -27.15
N CYS A 15 -5.91 3.12 -26.10
CA CYS A 15 -7.34 2.83 -26.00
C CYS A 15 -8.01 3.79 -25.00
N ALA A 16 -7.92 5.10 -25.22
CA ALA A 16 -8.78 6.07 -24.55
C ALA A 16 -9.73 6.68 -25.57
N ARG A 17 -10.76 5.90 -25.95
CA ARG A 17 -11.97 6.45 -26.54
C ARG A 17 -12.67 7.19 -25.41
N PHE A 18 -12.39 8.49 -25.30
CA PHE A 18 -12.90 9.37 -24.25
C PHE A 18 -14.41 9.53 -24.45
N ASP A 19 -15.17 8.61 -23.88
CA ASP A 19 -16.63 8.58 -23.95
C ASP A 19 -17.18 9.75 -23.14
N ILE A 20 -18.04 10.56 -23.75
CA ILE A 20 -18.57 11.82 -23.19
C ILE A 20 -19.32 11.60 -21.86
N ARG A 21 -19.69 10.35 -21.56
CA ARG A 21 -20.29 9.91 -20.30
C ARG A 21 -19.31 9.97 -19.11
N TYR A 22 -18.00 9.78 -19.33
CA TYR A 22 -16.99 9.90 -18.25
C TYR A 22 -16.71 11.34 -17.84
N ALA A 23 -16.93 12.31 -18.73
CA ALA A 23 -16.74 13.73 -18.43
C ALA A 23 -17.77 14.23 -17.39
N LEU A 24 -19.00 13.74 -17.44
CA LEU A 24 -20.07 14.08 -16.49
C LEU A 24 -19.80 13.50 -15.09
N ILE A 25 -19.27 12.27 -15.01
CA ILE A 25 -18.87 11.63 -13.75
C ILE A 25 -17.68 12.37 -13.13
N GLY A 26 -16.68 12.75 -13.94
CA GLY A 26 -15.53 13.53 -13.48
C GLY A 26 -15.92 14.90 -12.91
N LEU A 27 -16.83 15.61 -13.59
CA LEU A 27 -17.30 16.92 -13.16
C LEU A 27 -18.16 16.85 -11.88
N LEU A 28 -18.96 15.80 -11.72
CA LEU A 28 -19.73 15.55 -10.49
C LEU A 28 -18.80 15.26 -9.29
N CYS A 29 -17.73 14.48 -9.49
CA CYS A 29 -16.73 14.22 -8.45
C CYS A 29 -16.00 15.51 -8.01
N ILE A 30 -15.62 16.37 -8.95
CA ILE A 30 -14.96 17.65 -8.64
C ILE A 30 -15.90 18.58 -7.85
N LEU A 31 -17.19 18.62 -8.20
CA LEU A 31 -18.20 19.37 -7.45
C LEU A 31 -18.41 18.82 -6.03
N CYS A 32 -18.43 17.49 -5.84
CA CYS A 32 -18.55 16.89 -4.51
C CYS A 32 -17.35 17.21 -3.60
N VAL A 33 -16.12 17.18 -4.14
CA VAL A 33 -14.91 17.54 -3.37
C VAL A 33 -14.92 19.03 -3.02
N ALA A 34 -15.26 19.91 -3.97
CA ALA A 34 -15.32 21.35 -3.72
C ALA A 34 -16.43 21.75 -2.72
N ALA A 35 -17.59 21.08 -2.76
CA ALA A 35 -18.68 21.31 -1.81
C ALA A 35 -18.37 20.74 -0.42
N GLY A 36 -17.68 19.59 -0.34
CA GLY A 36 -17.29 18.97 0.93
C GLY A 36 -16.29 19.78 1.74
N VAL A 37 -15.38 20.51 1.08
CA VAL A 37 -14.35 21.32 1.76
C VAL A 37 -14.93 22.56 2.46
N LYS A 38 -16.12 23.04 2.08
CA LYS A 38 -16.74 24.22 2.70
C LYS A 38 -17.58 23.95 3.96
N LEU A 39 -17.84 22.69 4.34
CA LEU A 39 -18.65 22.36 5.52
C LEU A 39 -17.86 21.86 6.74
N ALA A 40 -16.53 21.73 6.66
CA ALA A 40 -15.70 21.16 7.72
C ALA A 40 -15.00 22.22 8.61
N ARG A 41 -15.61 23.39 8.80
CA ARG A 41 -15.07 24.45 9.68
C ARG A 41 -15.91 24.74 10.93
N GLY A 42 -16.84 23.84 11.28
CA GLY A 42 -17.62 23.90 12.50
C GLY A 42 -17.54 22.60 13.28
N SER A 43 -16.83 22.65 14.41
CA SER A 43 -17.12 21.94 15.67
C SER A 43 -17.78 20.55 15.57
N GLY A 44 -17.00 19.50 15.84
CA GLY A 44 -17.56 18.20 16.17
C GLY A 44 -16.50 17.11 16.16
N GLU A 45 -15.90 16.86 17.32
CA GLU A 45 -15.21 15.61 17.60
C GLU A 45 -16.22 14.45 17.45
N VAL A 46 -16.21 13.76 16.32
CA VAL A 46 -16.84 12.44 16.21
C VAL A 46 -15.73 11.41 16.24
N GLY A 47 -15.31 11.09 17.46
CA GLY A 47 -14.50 9.92 17.73
C GLY A 47 -15.30 8.67 17.40
N VAL A 48 -15.00 8.05 16.25
CA VAL A 48 -15.36 6.67 16.00
C VAL A 48 -14.28 5.81 16.64
N ALA A 49 -14.40 5.63 17.95
CA ALA A 49 -13.66 4.61 18.68
C ALA A 49 -14.20 3.23 18.27
N ALA A 50 -13.62 2.63 17.23
CA ALA A 50 -13.71 1.20 17.03
C ALA A 50 -12.86 0.53 18.13
N THR A 51 -13.49 0.29 19.28
CA THR A 51 -12.92 -0.52 20.36
C THR A 51 -12.82 -1.97 19.87
N LEU A 52 -11.66 -2.35 19.36
CA LEU A 52 -11.25 -3.75 19.24
C LEU A 52 -10.85 -4.23 20.65
N PRO A 53 -11.44 -5.31 21.20
CA PRO A 53 -11.26 -5.69 22.60
C PRO A 53 -9.95 -6.46 22.89
N PHE A 54 -8.93 -6.40 22.03
CA PHE A 54 -7.63 -7.00 22.31
C PHE A 54 -6.50 -6.16 21.72
N GLY A 55 -5.66 -5.60 22.59
CA GLY A 55 -4.43 -4.93 22.23
C GLY A 55 -4.50 -3.42 22.37
N THR A 56 -3.92 -2.91 23.46
CA THR A 56 -3.52 -1.51 23.61
C THR A 56 -2.88 -1.00 22.31
N PRO A 57 -3.31 0.14 21.74
CA PRO A 57 -2.57 0.75 20.64
C PRO A 57 -1.26 1.27 21.23
N VAL A 58 -0.21 0.45 21.14
CA VAL A 58 1.15 0.96 21.25
C VAL A 58 1.33 1.79 19.99
N ALA A 59 1.15 3.10 20.12
CA ALA A 59 1.57 4.06 19.11
C ALA A 59 3.09 3.92 18.95
N GLN A 60 3.52 3.08 18.02
CA GLN A 60 4.92 2.83 17.71
C GLN A 60 5.13 3.00 16.21
N ALA A 61 5.75 4.13 15.87
CA ALA A 61 6.13 4.59 14.53
C ALA A 61 4.95 4.75 13.56
N ALA A 62 4.78 5.97 13.03
CA ALA A 62 3.72 6.35 12.10
C ALA A 62 3.89 5.66 10.73
N GLY A 63 3.67 4.35 10.65
CA GLY A 63 3.47 3.64 9.39
C GLY A 63 2.01 3.71 9.00
N LEU A 64 1.71 4.19 7.78
CA LEU A 64 0.36 4.11 7.25
C LEU A 64 0.07 2.65 6.92
N VAL A 65 -0.92 2.08 7.61
CA VAL A 65 -1.42 0.72 7.35
C VAL A 65 -2.80 0.83 6.72
N SER A 66 -2.97 0.23 5.55
CA SER A 66 -4.23 0.13 4.84
C SER A 66 -4.55 -1.34 4.56
N GLN A 67 -5.78 -1.76 4.83
CA GLN A 67 -6.23 -3.11 4.59
C GLN A 67 -7.36 -3.11 3.56
N VAL A 68 -7.20 -3.92 2.51
CA VAL A 68 -8.21 -4.10 1.47
C VAL A 68 -8.42 -5.60 1.25
N GLY A 69 -9.52 -6.11 1.82
CA GLY A 69 -9.85 -7.53 1.75
C GLY A 69 -8.79 -8.39 2.43
N GLY A 70 -8.10 -9.22 1.65
CA GLY A 70 -7.01 -10.10 2.12
C GLY A 70 -5.61 -9.51 1.96
N LEU A 71 -5.49 -8.26 1.49
CA LEU A 71 -4.21 -7.58 1.32
C LEU A 71 -4.06 -6.52 2.41
N THR A 72 -2.94 -6.57 3.15
CA THR A 72 -2.57 -5.52 4.10
C THR A 72 -1.32 -4.82 3.59
N VAL A 73 -1.42 -3.52 3.36
CA VAL A 73 -0.34 -2.68 2.86
C VAL A 73 0.14 -1.79 3.99
N MET A 74 1.45 -1.71 4.18
CA MET A 74 2.07 -0.89 5.20
C MET A 74 3.23 -0.12 4.57
N THR A 75 3.26 1.19 4.74
CA THR A 75 4.42 2.01 4.36
C THR A 75 5.24 2.32 5.59
N THR A 76 6.55 2.16 5.49
CA THR A 76 7.48 2.54 6.54
C THR A 76 8.60 3.36 5.93
N ASP A 77 8.88 4.50 6.54
CA ASP A 77 10.00 5.35 6.13
C ASP A 77 11.28 4.76 6.73
N ALA A 78 12.19 4.30 5.87
CA ALA A 78 13.56 4.01 6.24
C ALA A 78 14.42 5.23 5.89
N THR A 79 15.50 5.47 6.63
CA THR A 79 16.27 6.75 6.71
C THR A 79 16.51 7.50 5.39
N ASN A 80 16.52 6.83 4.23
CA ASN A 80 16.71 7.45 2.92
C ASN A 80 15.82 6.84 1.82
N GLU A 81 14.82 6.02 2.18
CA GLU A 81 13.96 5.31 1.23
C GLU A 81 12.64 4.90 1.86
N ASP A 82 11.58 4.95 1.05
CA ASP A 82 10.27 4.50 1.49
C ASP A 82 10.12 3.01 1.17
N LEU A 83 9.81 2.22 2.19
CA LEU A 83 9.53 0.81 2.04
C LEU A 83 8.01 0.60 2.03
N LEU A 84 7.53 -0.10 1.02
CA LEU A 84 6.14 -0.52 0.90
C LEU A 84 6.08 -2.02 1.14
N LEU A 85 5.50 -2.41 2.26
CA LEU A 85 5.27 -3.80 2.64
C LEU A 85 3.86 -4.20 2.24
N VAL A 86 3.72 -5.31 1.52
CA VAL A 86 2.42 -5.86 1.14
C VAL A 86 2.32 -7.27 1.67
N LEU A 87 1.34 -7.51 2.52
CA LEU A 87 1.02 -8.80 3.09
C LEU A 87 -0.18 -9.39 2.35
N ASP A 88 -0.01 -10.55 1.75
CA ASP A 88 -1.11 -11.31 1.17
C ASP A 88 -1.54 -12.43 2.13
N ALA A 89 -2.72 -12.27 2.74
CA ALA A 89 -3.27 -13.23 3.67
C ALA A 89 -3.75 -14.53 2.99
N ARG A 90 -3.93 -14.56 1.67
CA ARG A 90 -4.36 -15.78 0.95
C ARG A 90 -3.20 -16.72 0.66
N ASN A 91 -2.07 -16.14 0.28
CA ASN A 91 -0.86 -16.89 -0.07
C ASN A 91 0.14 -16.96 1.09
N GLU A 92 -0.13 -16.26 2.19
CA GLU A 92 0.74 -16.14 3.36
C GLU A 92 2.16 -15.67 2.99
N GLU A 93 2.23 -14.70 2.06
CA GLU A 93 3.48 -14.11 1.58
C GLU A 93 3.59 -12.63 1.95
N LEU A 94 4.79 -12.21 2.35
CA LEU A 94 5.17 -10.81 2.54
C LEU A 94 6.04 -10.36 1.38
N PHE A 95 5.63 -9.29 0.73
CA PHE A 95 6.38 -8.62 -0.33
C PHE A 95 6.95 -7.30 0.21
N VAL A 96 8.24 -7.09 -0.01
CA VAL A 96 8.92 -5.85 0.37
C VAL A 96 9.29 -5.11 -0.90
N TYR A 97 8.68 -3.95 -1.09
CA TYR A 97 8.97 -3.04 -2.18
C TYR A 97 9.78 -1.85 -1.67
N ARG A 98 10.68 -1.38 -2.52
CA ARG A 98 11.43 -0.14 -2.32
C ARG A 98 10.96 0.90 -3.32
N THR A 99 10.68 2.09 -2.83
CA THR A 99 10.38 3.24 -3.65
C THR A 99 11.61 4.15 -3.70
N GLN A 100 12.11 4.42 -4.91
CA GLN A 100 13.19 5.39 -5.12
C GLN A 100 12.62 6.66 -5.75
N ASN A 101 12.72 7.78 -5.01
CA ASN A 101 12.27 9.11 -5.42
C ASN A 101 10.80 9.19 -5.89
N ASN A 102 9.92 8.30 -5.42
CA ASN A 102 8.53 8.19 -5.89
C ASN A 102 8.37 7.91 -7.41
N GLU A 103 9.45 7.60 -8.12
CA GLU A 103 9.43 7.39 -9.58
C GLU A 103 9.43 5.91 -9.95
N SER A 104 10.05 5.05 -9.13
CA SER A 104 10.11 3.62 -9.38
C SER A 104 9.86 2.80 -8.12
N VAL A 105 9.07 1.74 -8.28
CA VAL A 105 8.81 0.73 -7.25
C VAL A 105 9.49 -0.55 -7.69
N GLN A 106 10.41 -1.05 -6.86
CA GLN A 106 11.15 -2.28 -7.13
C GLN A 106 10.88 -3.30 -6.04
N LEU A 107 10.58 -4.54 -6.42
CA LEU A 107 10.46 -5.64 -5.48
C LEU A 107 11.86 -6.01 -4.99
N LEU A 108 12.14 -5.75 -3.71
CA LEU A 108 13.39 -6.17 -3.08
C LEU A 108 13.36 -7.67 -2.86
N GLN A 109 12.31 -8.14 -2.20
CA GLN A 109 12.28 -9.51 -1.72
C GLN A 109 10.86 -9.99 -1.43
N ARG A 110 10.70 -11.31 -1.54
CA ARG A 110 9.51 -12.03 -1.12
C ARG A 110 9.87 -13.00 0.00
N TYR A 111 9.07 -13.01 1.05
CA TYR A 111 9.25 -13.87 2.21
C TYR A 111 7.96 -14.65 2.49
N PRO A 112 8.01 -15.99 2.63
CA PRO A 112 6.90 -16.72 3.19
C PRO A 112 6.78 -16.39 4.68
N ILE A 113 5.57 -16.06 5.13
CA ILE A 113 5.30 -15.63 6.51
C ILE A 113 5.69 -16.71 7.52
N SER A 114 5.48 -17.98 7.19
CA SER A 114 5.85 -19.12 8.03
C SER A 114 7.35 -19.12 8.37
N GLN A 115 8.21 -18.84 7.39
CA GLN A 115 9.65 -18.73 7.62
C GLN A 115 9.99 -17.52 8.48
N LEU A 116 9.34 -16.37 8.26
CA LEU A 116 9.57 -15.17 9.08
C LEU A 116 9.26 -15.42 10.55
N PHE A 117 8.22 -16.20 10.88
CA PHE A 117 7.92 -16.57 12.25
C PHE A 117 8.94 -17.54 12.85
N VAL A 118 9.46 -18.48 12.06
CA VAL A 118 10.54 -19.38 12.51
C VAL A 118 11.80 -18.57 12.81
N ASP A 119 12.17 -17.67 11.91
CA ASP A 119 13.36 -16.81 12.05
C ASP A 119 13.19 -15.84 13.23
N ALA A 120 12.02 -15.22 13.38
CA ALA A 120 11.71 -14.34 14.50
C ALA A 120 11.73 -15.08 15.84
N ARG A 121 11.20 -16.32 15.88
CA ARG A 121 11.27 -17.18 17.07
C ARG A 121 12.71 -17.54 17.40
N ALA A 122 13.51 -17.92 16.41
CA ALA A 122 14.93 -18.24 16.60
C ALA A 122 15.70 -17.04 17.18
N ARG A 123 15.41 -15.83 16.71
CA ARG A 123 15.99 -14.59 17.26
C ARG A 123 15.51 -14.27 18.68
N SER A 124 14.22 -14.48 18.97
CA SER A 124 13.65 -14.21 20.30
C SER A 124 14.23 -15.08 21.42
N LEU A 125 14.76 -16.27 21.07
CA LEU A 125 15.36 -17.21 22.02
C LEU A 125 16.85 -16.93 22.30
N GLY A 126 17.39 -15.80 21.83
CA GLY A 126 18.77 -15.40 22.10
C GLY A 126 19.80 -15.98 21.12
N GLY A 127 19.38 -16.27 19.88
CA GLY A 127 20.33 -16.54 18.81
C GLY A 127 21.15 -15.27 18.47
N PRO A 128 22.48 -15.36 18.34
CA PRO A 128 23.37 -14.22 18.06
C PRO A 128 23.08 -13.54 16.71
#